data_AF-A0A1I3FNV4-F1
#
_entry.id   AF-A0A1I3FNV4-F1
#
_cell.length_a   1.000
_cell.length_b   1.000
_cell.length_c   1.000
_cell.angle_alpha   90.00
_cell.angle_beta   90.00
_cell.angle_gamma   90.00
#
_symmetry.space_group_name_H-M   'P 1'
#
loop_
_entity.id
_entity.type
_entity.pdbx_description
1 polymer ?
#
loop_
_entity_poly.entity_id
_entity_poly.type
_entity_poly.pdbx_seq_one_letter_code
_entity_poly.pdbx_strand_id
1 'polypeptide(L)' 'MDTVNMIINVIAIMAGLTIYIAISNTKWGKAHQQFQYAIMLGAILLAVFIGGFIRWLIILK' A
#
# COMPACT_ATOMS: atom_id res chain seq x y z
N MET A 1 12.91 -1.98 -19.06
CA MET A 1 12.19 -1.48 -17.86
C MET A 1 13.19 -0.65 -17.08
N ASP A 2 12.91 0.64 -16.86
CA ASP A 2 13.76 1.45 -15.98
C ASP A 2 13.78 0.84 -14.58
N THR A 3 14.96 0.52 -14.08
CA THR A 3 15.21 -0.03 -12.74
C THR A 3 14.52 0.81 -11.66
N VAL A 4 14.42 2.13 -11.88
CA VAL A 4 13.72 3.08 -11.02
C VAL A 4 12.22 2.78 -10.92
N ASN A 5 11.54 2.52 -12.05
CA ASN A 5 10.12 2.17 -12.05
C ASN A 5 9.86 0.83 -11.36
N MET A 6 10.78 -0.13 -11.49
CA MET A 6 10.70 -1.39 -10.78
C MET A 6 10.83 -1.20 -9.26
N ILE A 7 11.78 -0.38 -8.80
CA ILE A 7 11.99 -0.09 -7.37
C ILE A 7 10.75 0.60 -6.77
N ILE A 8 10.16 1.57 -7.46
CA ILE A 8 8.95 2.25 -6.99
C ILE A 8 7.79 1.25 -6.81
N ASN A 9 7.59 0.36 -7.79
CA ASN A 9 6.55 -0.66 -7.71
C ASN A 9 6.77 -1.62 -6.54
N VAL A 10 8.01 -2.05 -6.30
CA VAL A 10 8.35 -2.92 -5.16
C VAL A 10 8.08 -2.21 -3.84
N ILE A 11 8.48 -0.94 -3.69
CA ILE A 11 8.22 -0.14 -2.49
C ILE A 11 6.71 0.03 -2.26
N ALA A 12 5.94 0.27 -3.31
CA ALA A 12 4.48 0.42 -3.23
C ALA A 12 3.80 -0.87 -2.75
N ILE A 13 4.20 -2.03 -3.28
CA ILE A 13 3.68 -3.33 -2.86
C ILE A 13 4.03 -3.61 -1.39
N MET A 14 5.29 -3.37 -1.01
CA MET A 14 5.75 -3.57 0.37
C MET A 14 5.01 -2.66 1.34
N ALA A 15 4.82 -1.39 1.00
CA ALA A 15 4.05 -0.45 1.82
C ALA A 15 2.59 -0.90 1.98
N GLY A 16 1.92 -1.31 0.90
CA GLY A 16 0.57 -1.85 0.94
C GLY A 16 0.43 -3.07 1.84
N LEU A 17 1.38 -4.00 1.72
CA LEU A 17 1.42 -5.22 2.53
C LEU A 17 1.65 -4.90 4.02
N THR A 18 2.60 -4.01 4.33
CA THR A 18 2.87 -3.58 5.71
C THR A 18 1.64 -2.90 6.32
N ILE A 19 0.95 -2.03 5.58
CA ILE A 19 -0.27 -1.36 6.05
C ILE A 19 -1.37 -2.39 6.34
N TYR A 20 -1.60 -3.34 5.43
CA TYR A 20 -2.60 -4.39 5.62
C TYR A 20 -2.30 -5.25 6.85
N ILE A 21 -1.04 -5.68 7.02
CA ILE A 21 -0.61 -6.48 8.18
C ILE A 21 -0.73 -5.67 9.47
N ALA A 22 -0.33 -4.40 9.45
CA ALA A 22 -0.42 -3.52 10.61
C ALA A 22 -1.88 -3.34 11.06
N ILE A 23 -2.79 -3.04 10.12
CA ILE A 23 -4.22 -2.90 10.44
C ILE A 23 -4.79 -4.23 10.94
N SER A 24 -4.49 -5.34 10.26
CA SER A 24 -4.99 -6.66 10.63
C SER A 24 -4.49 -7.16 11.99
N ASN A 25 -3.29 -6.73 12.42
CA ASN A 25 -2.75 -7.06 13.74
C ASN A 25 -3.27 -6.17 14.87
N THR A 26 -3.83 -5.01 14.57
CA THR A 26 -4.43 -4.15 15.61
C THR A 26 -5.68 -4.79 16.22
N LYS A 27 -6.00 -4.42 17.46
CA LYS A 27 -7.24 -4.84 18.13
C LYS A 27 -8.49 -4.49 17.32
N TRP A 28 -8.44 -3.40 16.56
CA TRP A 28 -9.53 -2.98 15.67
C TRP A 28 -9.70 -3.92 14.47
N GLY A 29 -8.62 -4.25 13.76
CA GLY A 29 -8.67 -5.18 12.62
C GLY A 29 -9.12 -6.59 13.02
N LYS A 30 -8.72 -7.07 14.20
CA LYS A 30 -9.19 -8.36 14.74
C LYS A 30 -10.67 -8.35 15.13
N ALA A 31 -11.18 -7.24 15.66
CA ALA A 31 -12.61 -7.10 15.98
C ALA A 31 -13.49 -6.90 14.72
N HIS A 32 -12.90 -6.42 13.63
CA HIS A 32 -13.59 -6.10 12.37
C HIS A 32 -13.21 -7.05 11.24
N GLN A 33 -12.92 -8.32 11.55
CA GLN A 33 -12.59 -9.33 10.52
C GLN A 33 -13.68 -9.50 9.46
N GLN A 34 -14.95 -9.22 9.80
CA GLN A 34 -16.04 -9.17 8.81
C GLN A 34 -15.81 -8.13 7.69
N PHE A 35 -15.03 -7.08 7.96
CA PHE A 35 -14.66 -6.04 7.00
C PHE A 35 -13.28 -6.26 6.37
N GLN A 36 -12.72 -7.48 6.45
CA GLN A 36 -11.38 -7.78 5.94
C GLN A 36 -11.21 -7.44 4.45
N TYR A 37 -12.25 -7.62 3.63
CA TYR A 37 -12.28 -7.16 2.24
C TYR A 37 -12.14 -5.63 2.10
N ALA A 38 -12.80 -4.87 2.98
CA ALA A 38 -12.71 -3.40 2.98
C ALA A 38 -11.34 -2.92 3.48
N ILE A 39 -10.76 -3.58 4.48
CA ILE A 39 -9.40 -3.32 4.97
C ILE A 39 -8.37 -3.59 3.86
N MET A 40 -8.54 -4.68 3.12
CA MET A 40 -7.68 -5.02 1.98
C MET A 40 -7.80 -3.99 0.85
N LEU A 41 -9.04 -3.57 0.50
CA LEU A 41 -9.28 -2.50 -0.47
C LEU A 41 -8.63 -1.18 -0.04
N GLY A 42 -8.77 -0.79 1.23
CA GLY A 42 -8.14 0.42 1.77
C GLY A 42 -6.62 0.36 1.71
N ALA A 43 -6.02 -0.80 2.02
CA ALA A 43 -4.59 -1.00 1.93
C ALA A 43 -4.08 -0.93 0.48
N ILE A 44 -4.80 -1.50 -0.49
CA ILE A 44 -4.46 -1.41 -1.91
C ILE A 44 -4.57 0.03 -2.40
N LEU A 45 -5.63 0.76 -2.04
CA LEU A 45 -5.79 2.16 -2.40
C LEU A 45 -4.63 3.01 -1.87
N LEU A 46 -4.23 2.82 -0.61
CA LEU A 46 -3.07 3.48 -0.02
C LEU A 46 -1.77 3.11 -0.73
N ALA A 47 -1.56 1.83 -1.06
CA ALA A 47 -0.39 1.37 -1.79
C ALA A 47 -0.25 2.05 -3.16
N VAL A 48 -1.35 2.14 -3.90
CA VAL A 48 -1.40 2.80 -5.22
C VAL A 48 -1.19 4.31 -5.08
N PHE A 49 -1.77 4.94 -4.05
CA PHE A 49 -1.54 6.36 -3.77
C PHE A 49 -0.06 6.64 -3.48
N ILE A 50 0.58 5.83 -2.64
CA ILE A 50 2.00 5.97 -2.30
C ILE A 50 2.88 5.74 -3.53
N GLY A 51 2.65 4.66 -4.28
CA GLY A 51 3.41 4.35 -5.49
C GLY A 51 3.25 5.43 -6.58
N GLY A 52 2.01 5.90 -6.78
CA GLY A 52 1.69 6.99 -7.70
C GLY A 52 2.31 8.32 -7.28
N PHE A 53 2.28 8.64 -5.98
CA PHE A 53 2.87 9.87 -5.43
C PHE A 53 4.40 9.87 -5.53
N ILE A 54 5.07 8.75 -5.22
CA ILE A 54 6.52 8.61 -5.39
C ILE A 54 6.90 8.75 -6.87
N ARG A 55 6.15 8.12 -7.77
CA ARG A 55 6.36 8.25 -9.21
C ARG A 55 6.16 9.69 -9.69
N TRP A 56 5.14 10.37 -9.20
CA TRP A 56 4.87 11.79 -9.48
C TRP A 56 6.04 12.68 -9.04
N LEU A 57 6.55 12.49 -7.82
CA LEU A 57 7.72 13.24 -7.31
C LEU A 57 9.01 13.01 -8.11
N ILE A 58 9.16 11.85 -8.75
CA ILE A 58 10.36 11.52 -9.53
C ILE A 58 10.25 12.02 -10.97
N ILE A 59 9.05 12.04 -11.56
CA ILE A 59 8.83 12.43 -12.97
C ILE A 59 8.67 13.95 -13.14
N LEU A 60 8.06 14.65 -12.18
CA LEU A 60 7.88 16.11 -12.24
C LEU A 60 9.05 16.92 -11.67
N LYS A 61 10.16 16.24 -11.36
CA LYS A 61 11.44 16.84 -11.02
C LYS A 61 12.29 16.98 -12.27
#